data_AF-A0A960GYM5-F1
#
_entry.id   AF-A0A960GYM5-F1
#
_cell.length_a   1.000
_cell.length_b   1.000
_cell.length_c   1.000
_cell.angle_alpha   90.00
_cell.angle_beta   90.00
_cell.angle_gamma   90.00
#
_symmetry.space_group_name_H-M   'P 1'
#
loop_
_entity.id
_entity.type
_entity.pdbx_description
1 polymer ?
#
loop_
_entity_poly.entity_id
_entity_poly.type
_entity_poly.pdbx_seq_one_letter_code
_entity_poly.pdbx_strand_id
1 'polypeptide(L)'
;MISIRSLRLSAATGAFVLLAIGVPSALAAPASDDQGYLDSTARCTSPATAVVFGSTDSSRVAICKTSGGQLEYRGVRVRDGAKLILSASQAADGGYVAGNDGVTYTVTSSALVVKAGQTVLRTEPWVDFHGSTSSKAPTTTPGLTTSSAPTSSAPSTSSAPAATPTVTTPTVTTPLPPPLPAEVGGSAGR
;
A
#
# COMPACT_ATOMS: atom_id res chain seq x y z
N MET A 1 14.93 -57.88 -52.65
CA MET A 1 15.19 -57.53 -54.07
C MET A 1 14.61 -56.13 -54.32
N ILE A 2 15.40 -55.25 -54.98
CA ILE A 2 15.06 -53.87 -55.45
C ILE A 2 14.84 -52.84 -54.30
N SER A 3 15.65 -51.82 -54.01
CA SER A 3 16.59 -50.93 -54.73
C SER A 3 15.98 -49.61 -55.26
N ILE A 4 16.38 -48.49 -54.62
CA ILE A 4 16.61 -47.12 -55.16
C ILE A 4 15.32 -46.31 -55.51
N ARG A 5 15.10 -45.06 -55.05
CA ARG A 5 15.83 -43.84 -55.47
C ARG A 5 15.50 -42.60 -54.62
N SER A 6 16.53 -41.81 -54.37
CA SER A 6 16.58 -40.51 -53.70
C SER A 6 15.96 -39.36 -54.54
N LEU A 7 15.39 -38.32 -53.91
CA LEU A 7 15.68 -36.88 -54.16
C LEU A 7 14.89 -35.96 -53.19
N ARG A 8 15.56 -35.25 -52.26
CA ARG A 8 15.79 -33.77 -52.19
C ARG A 8 14.53 -32.88 -52.23
N LEU A 9 14.32 -32.07 -51.18
CA LEU A 9 14.52 -30.61 -51.25
C LEU A 9 14.40 -29.99 -49.84
N SER A 10 15.43 -29.26 -49.42
CA SER A 10 15.43 -28.44 -48.21
C SER A 10 14.66 -27.15 -48.45
N ALA A 11 13.75 -26.79 -47.56
CA ALA A 11 13.24 -25.43 -47.42
C ALA A 11 13.43 -25.00 -45.96
N ALA A 12 14.39 -24.11 -45.73
CA ALA A 12 14.64 -23.50 -44.43
C ALA A 12 13.54 -22.45 -44.17
N THR A 13 12.54 -22.80 -43.37
CA THR A 13 11.59 -21.82 -42.81
C THR A 13 12.09 -21.37 -41.45
N GLY A 14 12.48 -20.09 -41.36
CA GLY A 14 13.01 -19.45 -40.17
C GLY A 14 12.08 -19.59 -38.97
N ALA A 15 12.65 -20.02 -37.85
CA ALA A 15 11.98 -20.02 -36.56
C ALA A 15 11.90 -18.57 -36.07
N PHE A 16 10.72 -17.95 -36.19
CA PHE A 16 10.41 -16.72 -35.47
C PHE A 16 10.36 -17.01 -33.97
N VAL A 17 11.36 -16.53 -33.25
CA VAL A 17 11.38 -16.52 -31.78
C VAL A 17 10.30 -15.54 -31.32
N LEU A 18 9.13 -16.06 -30.91
CA LEU A 18 8.12 -15.29 -30.19
C LEU A 18 8.62 -15.08 -28.75
N LEU A 19 9.37 -14.01 -28.54
CA LEU A 19 9.65 -13.48 -27.22
C LEU A 19 8.35 -12.87 -26.68
N ALA A 20 7.59 -13.64 -25.90
CA ALA A 20 6.42 -13.15 -25.20
C ALA A 20 6.88 -12.16 -24.12
N ILE A 21 6.95 -10.88 -24.48
CA ILE A 21 7.20 -9.78 -23.57
C ILE A 21 5.95 -9.64 -22.71
N GLY A 22 5.98 -10.17 -21.49
CA GLY A 22 4.91 -9.97 -20.51
C GLY A 22 4.83 -8.49 -20.17
N VAL A 23 3.88 -7.78 -20.78
CA VAL A 23 3.59 -6.40 -20.43
C VAL A 23 3.03 -6.43 -19.00
N PRO A 24 3.65 -5.73 -18.03
CA PRO A 24 3.05 -5.61 -16.71
C PRO A 24 1.70 -4.92 -16.91
N SER A 25 0.62 -5.64 -16.65
CA SER A 25 -0.71 -5.05 -16.60
C SER A 25 -0.71 -4.08 -15.43
N ALA A 26 -0.50 -2.80 -15.71
CA ALA A 26 -0.81 -1.75 -14.77
C ALA A 26 -2.33 -1.85 -14.52
N LEU A 27 -2.70 -2.48 -13.40
CA LEU A 27 -4.05 -2.38 -12.88
C LEU A 27 -4.33 -0.89 -12.73
N ALA A 28 -5.28 -0.38 -13.52
CA ALA A 28 -5.68 1.00 -13.42
C ALA A 28 -6.05 1.31 -11.96
N ALA A 29 -5.55 2.42 -11.43
CA ALA A 29 -5.90 2.86 -10.09
C ALA A 29 -7.44 2.92 -9.97
N PRO A 30 -8.01 2.59 -8.80
CA PRO A 30 -9.45 2.64 -8.62
C PRO A 30 -9.99 4.04 -8.94
N ALA A 31 -11.15 4.11 -9.58
CA ALA A 31 -11.76 5.40 -9.91
C ALA A 31 -12.02 6.23 -8.63
N SER A 32 -11.69 7.51 -8.68
CA SER A 32 -11.77 8.43 -7.54
C SER A 32 -12.21 9.83 -7.96
N ASP A 33 -12.79 10.57 -7.02
CA ASP A 33 -13.12 11.99 -7.15
C ASP A 33 -12.69 12.79 -5.90
N ASP A 34 -13.16 14.04 -5.77
CA ASP A 34 -12.84 14.91 -4.63
C ASP A 34 -13.29 14.36 -3.28
N GLN A 35 -14.04 13.26 -3.25
CA GLN A 35 -14.48 12.59 -2.02
C GLN A 35 -13.71 11.28 -1.77
N GLY A 36 -12.79 10.89 -2.65
CA GLY A 36 -12.01 9.65 -2.59
C GLY A 36 -12.49 8.60 -3.59
N TYR A 37 -12.20 7.32 -3.33
CA TYR A 37 -12.58 6.22 -4.24
C TYR A 37 -14.10 6.08 -4.35
N LEU A 38 -14.61 6.03 -5.59
CA LEU A 38 -16.05 5.96 -5.90
C LEU A 38 -16.71 4.72 -5.27
N ASP A 39 -16.05 3.56 -5.36
CA ASP A 39 -16.57 2.27 -4.89
C ASP A 39 -16.12 1.91 -3.46
N SER A 40 -15.87 2.92 -2.61
CA SER A 40 -15.40 2.70 -1.24
C SER A 40 -16.37 3.27 -0.21
N THR A 41 -16.67 2.46 0.81
CA THR A 41 -17.42 2.94 1.98
C THR A 41 -16.58 3.90 2.85
N ALA A 42 -15.27 4.03 2.60
CA ALA A 42 -14.41 5.06 3.18
C ALA A 42 -14.57 6.44 2.52
N ARG A 43 -15.23 6.54 1.36
CA ARG A 43 -15.46 7.80 0.63
C ARG A 43 -16.13 8.86 1.52
N CYS A 44 -15.64 10.09 1.43
CA CYS A 44 -16.17 11.23 2.17
C CYS A 44 -17.63 11.51 1.81
N THR A 45 -18.44 11.86 2.80
CA THR A 45 -19.84 12.24 2.57
C THR A 45 -19.91 13.70 2.14
N SER A 46 -20.65 14.00 1.07
CA SER A 46 -20.84 15.39 0.63
C SER A 46 -21.47 16.21 1.75
N PRO A 47 -20.99 17.44 2.04
CA PRO A 47 -20.06 18.27 1.25
C PRO A 47 -18.57 18.13 1.63
N ALA A 48 -18.18 17.12 2.40
CA ALA A 48 -16.78 16.93 2.77
C ALA A 48 -15.93 16.44 1.58
N THR A 49 -14.70 16.94 1.52
CA THR A 49 -13.70 16.57 0.51
C THR A 49 -12.60 15.70 1.14
N ALA A 50 -12.02 14.79 0.36
CA ALA A 50 -10.89 13.99 0.78
C ALA A 50 -9.60 14.80 0.65
N VAL A 51 -8.92 15.08 1.77
CA VAL A 51 -7.59 15.72 1.76
C VAL A 51 -6.49 14.70 1.51
N VAL A 52 -6.73 13.46 1.92
CA VAL A 52 -5.93 12.31 1.57
C VAL A 52 -6.81 11.07 1.53
N PHE A 53 -6.53 10.15 0.61
CA PHE A 53 -7.11 8.81 0.61
C PHE A 53 -6.12 7.82 0.01
N GLY A 54 -6.27 6.56 0.37
CA GLY A 54 -5.35 5.51 -0.07
C GLY A 54 -5.89 4.11 0.17
N SER A 55 -5.30 3.16 -0.52
CA SER A 55 -5.57 1.73 -0.40
C SER A 55 -4.30 1.00 0.01
N THR A 56 -4.43 0.04 0.91
CA THR A 56 -3.42 -0.96 1.27
C THR A 56 -3.93 -2.32 0.82
N ASP A 57 -3.16 -3.38 1.03
CA ASP A 57 -3.64 -4.76 0.82
C ASP A 57 -4.86 -5.14 1.67
N SER A 58 -5.05 -4.49 2.81
CA SER A 58 -6.06 -4.89 3.81
C SER A 58 -7.07 -3.80 4.15
N SER A 59 -6.78 -2.54 3.83
CA SER A 59 -7.55 -1.37 4.26
C SER A 59 -7.71 -0.36 3.13
N ARG A 60 -8.83 0.37 3.13
CA ARG A 60 -8.99 1.61 2.38
C ARG A 60 -9.30 2.73 3.36
N VAL A 61 -8.65 3.87 3.18
CA VAL A 61 -8.74 5.01 4.11
C VAL A 61 -8.99 6.29 3.34
N ALA A 62 -9.78 7.19 3.93
CA ALA A 62 -9.86 8.59 3.55
C ALA A 62 -9.81 9.47 4.80
N ILE A 63 -9.12 10.60 4.70
CA ILE A 63 -9.25 11.71 5.63
C ILE A 63 -10.12 12.77 4.96
N CYS A 64 -11.27 13.02 5.56
CA CYS A 64 -12.28 13.91 5.06
C CYS A 64 -12.21 15.24 5.79
N LYS A 65 -12.18 16.34 5.05
CA LYS A 65 -12.32 17.68 5.59
C LYS A 65 -13.75 18.16 5.38
N THR A 66 -14.44 18.40 6.46
CA THR A 66 -15.78 19.00 6.44
C THR A 66 -15.71 20.47 6.01
N SER A 67 -16.85 21.05 5.62
CA SER A 67 -16.95 22.49 5.32
C SER A 67 -16.57 23.37 6.52
N GLY A 68 -16.76 22.89 7.75
CA GLY A 68 -16.32 23.53 8.99
C GLY A 68 -14.83 23.36 9.30
N GLY A 69 -14.06 22.71 8.42
CA GLY A 69 -12.62 22.51 8.57
C GLY A 69 -12.21 21.32 9.44
N GLN A 70 -13.16 20.62 10.05
CA GLN A 70 -12.87 19.44 10.88
C GLN A 70 -12.44 18.25 10.02
N LEU A 71 -11.48 17.49 10.54
CA LEU A 71 -10.95 16.30 9.90
C LEU A 71 -11.61 15.05 10.48
N GLU A 72 -11.97 14.14 9.59
CA GLU A 72 -12.57 12.85 9.92
C GLU A 72 -11.76 11.75 9.25
N TYR A 73 -11.32 10.76 10.03
CA TYR A 73 -10.75 9.52 9.52
C TYR A 73 -11.89 8.57 9.18
N ARG A 74 -11.87 8.02 7.97
CA ARG A 74 -12.79 6.98 7.52
C ARG A 74 -11.97 5.81 6.99
N GLY A 75 -11.98 4.70 7.71
CA GLY A 75 -11.28 3.48 7.34
C GLY A 75 -12.26 2.35 7.09
N VAL A 76 -11.97 1.51 6.09
CA VAL A 76 -12.75 0.30 5.80
C VAL A 76 -11.81 -0.86 5.54
N ARG A 77 -12.11 -2.01 6.14
CA ARG A 77 -11.37 -3.26 5.89
C ARG A 77 -11.79 -3.83 4.55
N VAL A 78 -10.82 -4.15 3.70
CA VAL A 78 -11.05 -4.70 2.35
C VAL A 78 -11.69 -6.09 2.42
N ARG A 79 -11.37 -6.89 3.46
CA ARG A 79 -11.81 -8.29 3.58
C ARG A 79 -13.31 -8.45 3.86
N ASP A 80 -13.89 -7.54 4.60
CA ASP A 80 -15.24 -7.69 5.19
C ASP A 80 -16.06 -6.39 5.17
N GLY A 81 -15.49 -5.29 4.71
CA GLY A 81 -16.17 -4.00 4.61
C GLY A 81 -16.44 -3.31 5.95
N ALA A 82 -15.90 -3.82 7.07
CA ALA A 82 -16.09 -3.18 8.37
C ALA A 82 -15.56 -1.74 8.35
N LYS A 83 -16.43 -0.80 8.73
CA LYS A 83 -16.17 0.63 8.66
C LYS A 83 -15.86 1.20 10.04
N LEU A 84 -14.89 2.11 10.08
CA LEU A 84 -14.51 2.91 11.23
C LEU A 84 -14.51 4.38 10.83
N ILE A 85 -15.24 5.21 11.57
CA ILE A 85 -15.29 6.65 11.38
C ILE A 85 -14.91 7.31 12.69
N LEU A 86 -13.91 8.18 12.67
CA LEU A 86 -13.34 8.82 13.85
C LEU A 86 -12.99 10.28 13.57
N SER A 87 -13.00 11.12 14.60
CA SER A 87 -12.36 12.43 14.50
C SER A 87 -10.86 12.25 14.29
N ALA A 88 -10.30 13.05 13.38
CA ALA A 88 -8.89 13.07 13.07
C ALA A 88 -8.28 14.45 13.36
N SER A 89 -6.97 14.46 13.54
CA SER A 89 -6.16 15.67 13.67
C SER A 89 -4.96 15.58 12.76
N GLN A 90 -4.50 16.71 12.25
CA GLN A 90 -3.24 16.78 11.51
C GLN A 90 -2.06 16.74 12.48
N ALA A 91 -1.07 15.89 12.20
CA ALA A 91 0.17 15.81 12.96
C ALA A 91 1.23 16.77 12.39
N ALA A 92 2.22 17.10 13.22
CA ALA A 92 3.28 18.05 12.88
C ALA A 92 4.19 17.57 11.74
N ASP A 93 4.25 16.26 11.51
CA ASP A 93 5.00 15.61 10.43
C ASP A 93 4.23 15.57 9.09
N GLY A 94 3.05 16.20 9.03
CA GLY A 94 2.19 16.21 7.85
C GLY A 94 1.31 14.97 7.72
N GLY A 95 1.38 14.03 8.67
CA GLY A 95 0.45 12.91 8.77
C GLY A 95 -0.90 13.29 9.37
N TYR A 96 -1.80 12.32 9.45
CA TYR A 96 -3.09 12.46 10.12
C TYR A 96 -3.25 11.38 11.18
N VAL A 97 -3.83 11.73 12.31
CA VAL A 97 -3.95 10.83 13.46
C VAL A 97 -5.41 10.78 13.92
N ALA A 98 -5.93 9.57 14.10
CA ALA A 98 -7.21 9.32 14.72
C ALA A 98 -7.05 8.29 15.86
N GLY A 99 -7.82 8.45 16.93
CA GLY A 99 -7.76 7.59 18.11
C GLY A 99 -9.10 6.94 18.43
N ASN A 100 -9.06 5.67 18.84
CA ASN A 100 -10.23 4.93 19.32
C ASN A 100 -9.80 3.90 20.38
N ASP A 101 -10.30 4.04 21.61
CA ASP A 101 -10.12 3.05 22.69
C ASP A 101 -8.67 2.58 22.91
N GLY A 102 -7.71 3.53 22.87
CA GLY A 102 -6.27 3.25 23.03
C GLY A 102 -5.57 2.76 21.76
N VAL A 103 -6.29 2.61 20.64
CA VAL A 103 -5.75 2.36 19.30
C VAL A 103 -5.60 3.67 18.53
N THR A 104 -4.42 3.90 17.97
CA THR A 104 -4.07 5.07 17.18
C THR A 104 -3.85 4.67 15.73
N TYR A 105 -4.53 5.36 14.82
CA TYR A 105 -4.41 5.22 13.38
C TYR A 105 -3.65 6.43 12.85
N THR A 106 -2.45 6.21 12.32
CA THR A 106 -1.61 7.26 11.74
C THR A 106 -1.50 7.06 10.23
N VAL A 107 -2.04 8.00 9.47
CA VAL A 107 -1.96 8.06 8.01
C VAL A 107 -0.77 8.93 7.66
N THR A 108 0.28 8.33 7.11
CA THR A 108 1.43 9.05 6.53
C THR A 108 1.40 8.93 5.01
N SER A 109 2.32 9.59 4.31
CA SER A 109 2.47 9.45 2.86
C SER A 109 2.96 8.07 2.40
N SER A 110 3.54 7.27 3.32
CA SER A 110 4.13 5.97 2.99
C SER A 110 3.32 4.77 3.49
N ALA A 111 2.59 4.91 4.60
CA ALA A 111 1.83 3.81 5.20
C ALA A 111 0.68 4.28 6.10
N LEU A 112 -0.25 3.37 6.36
CA LEU A 112 -1.12 3.40 7.53
C LEU A 112 -0.43 2.67 8.68
N VAL A 113 -0.19 3.34 9.79
CA VAL A 113 0.35 2.74 11.01
C VAL A 113 -0.74 2.65 12.06
N VAL A 114 -0.99 1.47 12.57
CA VAL A 114 -1.96 1.19 13.64
C VAL A 114 -1.19 0.78 14.88
N LYS A 115 -1.40 1.51 15.98
CA LYS A 115 -0.74 1.26 17.28
C LYS A 115 -1.78 1.04 18.36
N ALA A 116 -1.49 0.20 19.36
CA ALA A 116 -2.21 0.17 20.63
C ALA A 116 -1.26 0.64 21.72
N GLY A 117 -1.55 1.80 22.31
CA GLY A 117 -0.61 2.51 23.17
C GLY A 117 0.72 2.76 22.44
N GLN A 118 1.79 2.11 22.91
CA GLN A 118 3.14 2.24 22.35
C GLN A 118 3.50 1.13 21.35
N THR A 119 2.68 0.08 21.25
CA THR A 119 2.96 -1.10 20.44
C THR A 119 2.41 -0.91 19.04
N VAL A 120 3.24 -1.07 18.01
CA VAL A 120 2.77 -1.12 16.62
C VAL A 120 2.05 -2.46 16.41
N LEU A 121 0.74 -2.39 16.19
CA LEU A 121 -0.06 -3.57 15.85
C LEU A 121 0.12 -3.92 14.38
N ARG A 122 0.19 -2.90 13.53
CA ARG A 122 0.35 -3.09 12.09
C ARG A 122 0.92 -1.85 11.41
N THR A 123 1.75 -2.11 10.41
CA THR A 123 2.17 -1.12 9.43
C THR A 123 1.73 -1.63 8.06
N GLU A 124 0.85 -0.89 7.40
CA GLU A 124 0.32 -1.24 6.09
C GLU A 124 0.81 -0.22 5.06
N PRO A 125 1.76 -0.58 4.18
CA PRO A 125 2.18 0.31 3.12
C PRO A 125 1.03 0.59 2.14
N TRP A 126 1.01 1.77 1.56
CA TRP A 126 0.04 2.09 0.52
C TRP A 126 0.39 1.34 -0.78
N VAL A 127 -0.59 0.67 -1.36
CA VAL A 127 -0.53 0.21 -2.75
C VAL A 127 -0.95 1.32 -3.70
N ASP A 128 -1.74 2.27 -3.21
CA ASP A 128 -2.20 3.45 -3.91
C ASP A 128 -2.45 4.57 -2.89
N PHE A 129 -1.96 5.78 -3.16
CA PHE A 129 -2.02 6.91 -2.22
C PHE A 129 -2.22 8.23 -2.96
N HIS A 130 -3.22 8.98 -2.51
CA HIS A 130 -3.59 10.28 -3.03
C HIS A 130 -3.63 11.26 -1.87
N GLY A 131 -2.60 12.08 -1.72
CA GLY A 131 -2.57 13.17 -0.74
C GLY A 131 -2.40 14.51 -1.44
N SER A 132 -3.02 15.56 -0.91
CA SER A 132 -2.72 16.91 -1.34
C SER A 132 -1.36 17.36 -0.77
N THR A 133 -0.25 16.75 -1.18
CA THR A 133 1.02 17.48 -1.19
C THR A 133 0.89 18.46 -2.32
N SER A 134 0.43 19.69 -2.02
CA SER A 134 0.30 20.83 -2.93
C SER A 134 0.43 20.42 -4.39
N SER A 135 -0.70 20.08 -5.03
CA SER A 135 -0.75 19.83 -6.45
C SER A 135 -0.21 21.07 -7.17
N LYS A 136 1.10 21.14 -7.37
CA LYS A 136 1.67 21.72 -8.57
C LYS A 136 1.18 20.81 -9.67
N ALA A 137 -0.01 21.12 -10.17
CA ALA A 137 -0.50 20.57 -11.40
C ALA A 137 0.65 20.68 -12.42
N PRO A 138 0.98 19.62 -13.17
CA PRO A 138 1.60 19.84 -14.45
C PRO A 138 0.56 20.60 -15.25
N THR A 139 0.78 21.90 -15.45
CA THR A 139 0.12 22.62 -16.54
C THR A 139 0.65 22.01 -17.83
N THR A 140 0.02 20.94 -18.29
CA THR A 140 0.33 20.33 -19.58
C THR A 140 -0.32 21.18 -20.66
N THR A 141 0.37 22.25 -21.05
CA THR A 141 0.22 22.82 -22.38
C THR A 141 0.67 21.76 -23.38
N PRO A 142 -0.14 21.34 -24.37
CA PRO A 142 0.32 20.44 -25.42
C PRO A 142 1.35 21.17 -26.28
N GLY A 143 2.64 20.95 -25.98
CA GLY A 143 3.76 21.51 -26.70
C GLY A 143 4.81 20.44 -26.91
N LEU A 144 4.89 19.92 -28.14
CA LEU A 144 5.98 19.09 -28.62
C LEU A 144 7.33 19.72 -28.25
N THR A 145 8.26 18.94 -27.69
CA THR A 145 9.68 18.86 -28.10
C THR A 145 10.48 17.90 -27.20
N THR A 146 11.04 16.88 -27.86
CA THR A 146 12.36 16.23 -27.68
C THR A 146 12.99 16.08 -26.28
N SER A 147 13.14 14.82 -25.90
CA SER A 147 14.31 14.14 -25.29
C SER A 147 15.35 14.98 -24.55
N SER A 148 15.57 14.64 -23.28
CA SER A 148 16.91 14.48 -22.70
C SER A 148 16.82 13.62 -21.43
N ALA A 149 17.37 12.41 -21.50
CA ALA A 149 17.66 11.58 -20.33
C ALA A 149 18.89 12.12 -19.60
N PRO A 150 19.03 11.90 -18.27
CA PRO A 150 20.34 11.82 -17.66
C PRO A 150 20.71 10.37 -17.33
N THR A 151 21.88 10.02 -17.85
CA THR A 151 22.64 8.79 -17.70
C THR A 151 23.17 8.62 -16.27
N SER A 152 23.35 7.35 -15.89
CA SER A 152 23.96 6.80 -14.68
C SER A 152 25.19 7.54 -14.13
N SER A 153 25.38 7.44 -12.82
CA SER A 153 26.71 7.31 -12.20
C SER A 153 26.59 6.63 -10.83
N ALA A 154 27.05 5.37 -10.76
CA ALA A 154 27.48 4.74 -9.51
C ALA A 154 28.91 5.17 -9.18
N PRO A 155 29.32 5.08 -7.91
CA PRO A 155 30.58 4.38 -7.66
C PRO A 155 30.52 3.42 -6.46
N SER A 156 31.28 2.33 -6.62
CA SER A 156 31.66 1.37 -5.58
C SER A 156 33.09 1.67 -5.12
N THR A 157 33.37 1.58 -3.80
CA THR A 157 34.57 0.93 -3.22
C THR A 157 34.54 0.89 -1.69
N SER A 158 34.98 -0.26 -1.16
CA SER A 158 35.07 -0.71 0.23
C SER A 158 35.99 0.09 1.15
N SER A 159 35.73 0.03 2.46
CA SER A 159 36.74 -0.10 3.54
C SER A 159 36.09 -0.52 4.88
N ALA A 160 36.51 -1.67 5.41
CA ALA A 160 36.38 -2.14 6.80
C ALA A 160 37.65 -1.68 7.60
N PRO A 161 37.79 -1.78 8.95
CA PRO A 161 37.12 -2.72 9.87
C PRO A 161 36.74 -2.24 11.30
N ALA A 162 36.06 -3.16 12.01
CA ALA A 162 36.11 -3.48 13.46
C ALA A 162 35.70 -2.44 14.54
N ALA A 163 34.55 -2.70 15.18
CA ALA A 163 34.41 -2.78 16.65
C ALA A 163 33.12 -3.51 17.04
N THR A 164 33.27 -4.66 17.72
CA THR A 164 32.23 -5.40 18.43
C THR A 164 31.76 -4.64 19.67
N PRO A 165 30.44 -4.53 19.89
CA PRO A 165 29.90 -4.66 21.24
C PRO A 165 28.99 -5.89 21.36
N THR A 166 29.35 -6.74 22.30
CA THR A 166 28.53 -7.81 22.86
C THR A 166 27.25 -7.21 23.45
N VAL A 167 26.08 -7.60 22.95
CA VAL A 167 24.80 -7.35 23.62
C VAL A 167 24.11 -8.69 23.85
N THR A 168 24.11 -9.06 25.12
CA THR A 168 23.42 -10.20 25.72
C THR A 168 21.93 -10.15 25.44
N THR A 169 21.41 -11.26 24.92
CA THR A 169 19.98 -11.55 24.77
C THR A 169 19.34 -11.81 26.15
N PRO A 170 18.35 -11.02 26.61
CA PRO A 170 17.47 -11.49 27.66
C PRO A 170 16.34 -12.33 27.03
N THR A 171 16.38 -13.63 27.28
CA THR A 171 15.22 -14.51 27.10
C THR A 171 14.15 -14.10 28.09
N VAL A 172 13.15 -13.35 27.63
CA VAL A 172 11.93 -13.14 28.41
C VAL A 172 10.94 -14.24 28.06
N THR A 173 10.96 -15.31 28.85
CA THR A 173 9.88 -16.29 28.91
C THR A 173 8.71 -15.61 29.62
N THR A 174 7.94 -14.80 28.91
CA THR A 174 6.70 -14.25 29.47
C THR A 174 5.69 -15.39 29.56
N PRO A 175 5.19 -15.75 30.76
CA PRO A 175 4.16 -16.76 30.88
C PRO A 175 2.91 -16.32 30.12
N LEU A 176 2.35 -17.25 29.35
CA LEU A 176 1.17 -17.05 28.53
C LEU A 176 0.01 -16.50 29.40
N PRO A 177 -0.70 -15.44 28.99
CA PRO A 177 -1.84 -14.95 29.75
C PRO A 177 -2.91 -16.06 29.85
N PRO A 178 -3.66 -16.12 30.97
CA PRO A 178 -4.76 -17.08 31.12
C PRO A 178 -5.77 -16.91 29.97
N PRO A 179 -6.35 -18.01 29.46
CA PRO A 179 -7.27 -17.97 28.34
C PRO A 179 -8.50 -17.09 28.65
N LEU A 180 -8.94 -16.35 27.63
CA LEU A 180 -10.15 -15.54 27.71
C LEU A 180 -11.39 -16.46 27.86
N PRO A 181 -12.45 -16.01 28.58
CA PRO A 181 -13.70 -16.76 28.73
C PRO A 181 -14.39 -17.16 27.42
N ALA A 182 -14.02 -16.56 26.29
CA ALA A 182 -14.58 -16.87 24.97
C ALA A 182 -14.12 -18.22 24.39
N GLU A 183 -13.04 -18.82 24.91
CA GLU A 183 -12.56 -20.17 24.52
C GLU A 183 -13.07 -21.28 25.45
N VAL A 184 -13.75 -20.93 26.55
CA VAL A 184 -14.51 -21.91 27.34
C VAL A 184 -15.84 -22.10 26.63
N GLY A 185 -15.85 -23.03 25.67
CA GLY A 185 -17.07 -23.45 24.98
C GLY A 185 -18.20 -23.67 25.98
N GLY A 186 -19.25 -22.85 25.87
CA GLY A 186 -20.51 -23.02 26.57
C GLY A 186 -21.25 -24.25 26.06
N SER A 187 -20.74 -25.43 26.41
CA SER A 187 -21.43 -26.72 26.31
C SER A 187 -21.83 -27.17 27.72
N ALA A 188 -22.99 -26.73 28.18
CA ALA A 188 -23.82 -27.35 29.23
C ALA A 188 -25.03 -26.41 29.41
N GLY A 189 -26.29 -26.76 29.11
CA GLY A 189 -26.93 -28.05 29.25
C GLY A 189 -27.72 -28.07 30.56
N ARG A 190 -28.99 -27.65 30.51
CA ARG A 190 -30.19 -28.25 31.13
C ARG A 190 -31.38 -27.29 31.08
#